data_AF-A0A958SJ97-F1
#
_entry.id   AF-A0A958SJ97-F1
#
_cell.length_a   1.000
_cell.length_b   1.000
_cell.length_c   1.000
_cell.angle_alpha   90.00
_cell.angle_beta   90.00
_cell.angle_gamma   90.00
#
_symmetry.space_group_name_H-M   'P 1'
#
loop_
_entity.id
_entity.type
_entity.pdbx_description
1 polymer ?
#
loop_
_entity_poly.entity_id
_entity_poly.type
_entity_poly.pdbx_seq_one_letter_code
_entity_poly.pdbx_strand_id
1 'polypeptide(L)' 'EESAPVIFSWNKVKYASKYQLQFSLSKNFDKPLFSEIVDDTNFLLSRDLPSGPSFWRIRAESDKHISKWSKPKEF' A
#
# COMPACT_ATOMS: atom_id res chain seq x y z
N GLU A 1 -15.46 -20.72 1.03
CA GLU A 1 -15.37 -19.33 1.51
C GLU A 1 -14.34 -18.65 0.63
N GLU A 2 -14.80 -17.91 -0.38
CA GLU A 2 -13.92 -17.26 -1.36
C GLU A 2 -13.47 -15.93 -0.78
N SER A 3 -12.24 -15.88 -0.25
CA SER A 3 -11.61 -14.62 0.11
C SER A 3 -11.42 -13.80 -1.16
N ALA A 4 -12.21 -12.72 -1.30
CA ALA A 4 -12.12 -11.85 -2.44
C ALA A 4 -10.72 -11.20 -2.50
N PRO A 5 -10.01 -11.28 -3.63
CA PRO A 5 -8.69 -10.65 -3.77
C PRO A 5 -8.83 -9.13 -3.61
N VAL A 6 -7.97 -8.55 -2.77
CA VAL A 6 -7.99 -7.10 -2.55
C VAL A 6 -7.08 -6.44 -3.55
N ILE A 7 -7.64 -5.56 -4.38
CA ILE A 7 -6.90 -4.85 -5.41
C ILE A 7 -6.67 -3.42 -4.94
N PHE A 8 -5.40 -3.08 -4.71
CA PHE A 8 -4.98 -1.73 -4.41
C PHE A 8 -4.56 -1.05 -5.70
N SER A 9 -5.21 0.08 -6.04
CA SER A 9 -4.85 0.88 -7.20
C SER A 9 -4.66 2.33 -6.79
N TRP A 10 -3.63 2.97 -7.35
CA TRP A 10 -3.31 4.37 -7.07
C TRP A 10 -2.86 5.12 -8.30
N ASN A 11 -2.79 6.44 -8.16
CA ASN A 11 -2.39 7.32 -9.24
C ASN A 11 -0.86 7.28 -9.43
N LYS A 12 -0.44 7.20 -10.70
CA LYS A 12 0.97 7.32 -11.07
C LYS A 12 1.53 8.66 -10.60
N VAL A 13 2.58 8.64 -9.80
CA VAL A 13 3.29 9.84 -9.37
C VAL A 13 4.36 10.16 -10.41
N LYS A 14 4.41 11.43 -10.84
CA LYS A 14 5.42 11.89 -11.81
C LYS A 14 6.81 11.67 -11.22
N TYR A 15 7.71 11.08 -12.01
CA TYR A 15 9.08 10.69 -11.63
C TYR A 15 9.21 9.48 -10.68
N ALA A 16 8.12 8.84 -10.27
CA ALA A 16 8.19 7.60 -9.50
C ALA A 16 8.62 6.44 -10.39
N SER A 17 9.65 5.71 -9.94
CA SER A 17 10.11 4.47 -10.59
C SER A 17 9.54 3.24 -9.89
N LYS A 18 9.25 3.36 -8.59
CA LYS A 18 8.69 2.32 -7.74
C LYS A 18 7.69 2.94 -6.78
N TYR A 19 6.88 2.10 -6.16
CA TYR A 19 5.95 2.45 -5.12
C TYR A 19 6.11 1.48 -3.99
N GLN A 20 6.24 2.00 -2.78
CA GLN A 20 6.21 1.19 -1.59
C GLN A 20 4.80 1.24 -1.01
N LEU A 21 4.13 0.11 -1.03
CA LEU A 21 2.83 -0.11 -0.41
C LEU A 21 3.05 -0.67 0.99
N GLN A 22 2.33 -0.12 1.97
CA GLN A 22 2.39 -0.58 3.33
C GLN A 22 0.99 -0.68 3.91
N PHE A 23 0.70 -1.80 4.52
CA PHE A 23 -0.59 -2.10 5.12
C PHE A 23 -0.43 -2.30 6.63
N SER A 24 -1.41 -1.84 7.39
CA SER A 24 -1.39 -1.84 8.86
C SER A 24 -2.81 -1.88 9.39
N LEU A 25 -3.04 -2.55 10.51
CA LEU A 25 -4.33 -2.47 11.24
C LEU A 25 -4.41 -1.23 12.14
N SER A 26 -3.29 -0.51 12.29
CA SER A 26 -3.22 0.70 13.10
C SER A 26 -3.06 1.92 12.22
N LYS A 27 -3.89 2.94 12.45
CA LYS A 27 -3.81 4.28 11.85
C LYS A 27 -2.43 4.92 11.95
N ASN A 28 -1.68 4.59 13.00
CA ASN A 28 -0.34 5.11 13.25
C ASN A 28 0.76 4.43 12.41
N PHE A 29 0.45 3.31 11.73
CA PHE A 29 1.43 2.48 11.01
C PHE A 29 2.63 2.09 11.89
N ASP A 30 2.38 1.94 13.19
CA ASP A 30 3.40 1.59 14.19
C ASP A 30 3.92 0.17 13.95
N LYS A 31 3.00 -0.74 13.60
CA LYS A 31 3.28 -2.12 13.19
C LYS A 31 2.59 -2.42 11.86
N PRO A 32 3.26 -2.16 10.72
CA PRO A 32 2.72 -2.57 9.44
C PRO A 32 2.63 -4.10 9.39
N LEU A 33 1.48 -4.62 8.97
CA LEU A 33 1.29 -6.05 8.72
C LEU A 33 2.18 -6.54 7.58
N PHE A 34 2.29 -5.73 6.53
CA PHE A 34 3.19 -5.99 5.43
C PHE A 34 3.62 -4.70 4.75
N SER A 35 4.77 -4.77 4.08
CA SER A 35 5.26 -3.73 3.20
C SER A 35 5.83 -4.36 1.95
N GLU A 36 5.34 -3.96 0.80
CA GLU A 36 5.83 -4.41 -0.50
C GLU A 36 6.26 -3.23 -1.36
N ILE A 37 7.24 -3.48 -2.23
CA ILE A 37 7.66 -2.53 -3.24
C ILE A 37 7.19 -3.07 -4.58
N VAL A 38 6.39 -2.28 -5.27
CA VAL A 38 5.88 -2.58 -6.60
C VAL A 38 6.35 -1.51 -7.57
N ASP A 39 6.69 -1.89 -8.79
CA ASP A 39 7.01 -0.96 -9.88
C ASP A 39 5.74 -0.46 -10.60
N ASP A 40 4.61 -1.13 -10.38
CA ASP A 40 3.33 -0.78 -10.99
C ASP A 40 2.45 0.12 -10.12
N THR A 41 1.33 0.57 -10.69
CA THR A 41 0.33 1.41 -10.01
C THR A 41 -0.86 0.62 -9.43
N ASN A 42 -0.76 -0.70 -9.52
CA ASN A 42 -1.70 -1.65 -8.96
C ASN A 42 -0.95 -2.72 -8.16
N PHE A 43 -1.62 -3.27 -7.15
CA PHE A 43 -1.13 -4.39 -6.37
C PHE A 43 -2.31 -5.27 -5.97
N LEU A 44 -2.23 -6.56 -6.30
CA LEU A 44 -3.23 -7.54 -5.94
C LEU A 44 -2.76 -8.28 -4.69
N LEU A 45 -3.45 -8.03 -3.58
CA LEU A 45 -3.24 -8.75 -2.35
C LEU A 45 -4.07 -10.03 -2.38
N SER A 46 -3.40 -11.16 -2.63
CA SER A 46 -3.98 -12.51 -2.56
C SER A 46 -4.04 -13.07 -1.12
N ARG A 47 -3.81 -12.24 -0.10
CA ARG A 47 -3.84 -12.68 1.31
C ARG A 47 -5.13 -12.23 1.98
N ASP A 48 -5.63 -13.09 2.86
CA ASP A 48 -6.68 -12.75 3.81
C ASP A 48 -6.24 -11.58 4.69
N LEU A 49 -7.01 -10.50 4.61
CA LEU A 49 -6.89 -9.40 5.53
C LEU A 49 -7.64 -9.73 6.82
N PRO A 50 -7.08 -9.39 7.99
CA PRO A 50 -7.78 -9.56 9.26
C PRO A 50 -9.09 -8.78 9.24
N SER A 51 -10.15 -9.34 9.83
CA SER A 51 -11.38 -8.58 10.07
C SER A 51 -11.08 -7.46 11.09
N GLY A 52 -11.13 -6.22 10.64
CA GLY A 52 -10.85 -5.05 11.48
C GLY A 52 -10.52 -3.79 10.67
N PRO A 53 -10.37 -2.63 11.34
CA PRO A 53 -10.03 -1.38 10.69
C PRO A 53 -8.66 -1.52 10.03
N SER A 54 -8.66 -1.42 8.71
CA SER A 54 -7.53 -1.71 7.85
C SER A 54 -7.05 -0.42 7.20
N PHE A 55 -5.78 -0.08 7.38
CA PHE A 55 -5.20 1.13 6.83
C PHE A 55 -4.05 0.78 5.91
N TRP A 56 -4.07 1.35 4.71
CA TRP A 56 -2.99 1.19 3.77
C TRP A 56 -2.49 2.54 3.30
N ARG A 57 -1.18 2.63 3.08
CA ARG A 57 -0.53 3.81 2.56
C ARG A 57 0.45 3.42 1.48
N ILE A 58 0.65 4.34 0.55
CA ILE A 58 1.62 4.20 -0.53
C ILE A 58 2.57 5.37 -0.51
N ARG A 59 3.82 5.16 -0.91
CA ARG A 59 4.75 6.24 -1.25
C ARG A 59 5.39 5.94 -2.59
N ALA A 60 5.61 6.97 -3.37
CA ALA A 60 6.42 6.86 -4.57
C ALA A 60 7.89 6.88 -4.19
N GLU A 61 8.66 6.00 -4.80
CA GLU A 61 10.10 5.94 -4.71
C GLU A 61 10.69 6.12 -6.11
N SER A 62 11.65 7.00 -6.20
CA SER A 62 12.44 7.27 -7.39
C SER A 62 13.90 7.02 -7.06
N ASP A 63 14.71 6.72 -8.07
CA ASP A 63 16.14 6.36 -7.95
C ASP A 63 16.94 7.29 -7.02
N LYS A 64 16.55 8.58 -6.96
CA LYS A 64 17.18 9.61 -6.13
C LYS A 64 16.27 10.27 -5.09
N HIS A 65 14.98 9.92 -5.05
CA HIS A 65 14.02 10.63 -4.20
C HIS A 65 12.86 9.76 -3.76
N ILE A 66 12.58 9.76 -2.46
CA ILE A 66 11.41 9.10 -1.88
C ILE A 66 10.37 10.17 -1.57
N SER A 67 9.17 10.04 -2.14
CA SER A 67 8.06 10.93 -1.84
C SER A 67 7.58 10.73 -0.40
N LYS A 68 6.84 11.72 0.11
CA LYS A 68 6.05 11.51 1.32
C LYS A 68 5.02 10.40 1.11
N TRP A 69 4.66 9.72 2.19
CA TRP A 69 3.53 8.79 2.20
C TRP A 69 2.24 9.52 1.82
N SER A 70 1.41 8.87 1.04
CA SER A 70 0.05 9.30 0.77
C SER A 70 -0.80 9.20 2.03
N LYS A 71 -1.95 9.88 2.02
CA LYS A 71 -2.93 9.74 3.08
C LYS A 71 -3.30 8.27 3.23
N PRO A 72 -3.29 7.73 4.47
CA PRO A 72 -3.70 6.36 4.68
C PRO A 72 -5.16 6.22 4.27
N LYS A 73 -5.42 5.26 3.40
CA LYS A 73 -6.77 4.92 2.98
C LYS A 73 -7.27 3.79 3.86
N GLU A 74 -8.51 3.93 4.28
CA GLU A 74 -9.25 2.89 4.97
C GLU A 74 -9.74 1.89 3.92
N PHE A 75 -9.56 0.60 4.21
CA PHE A 75 -10.06 -0.51 3.42
C PHE A 75 -11.28 -1.13 4.12
#